data_AF-A0A3N7ZXQ4-F1
#
_entry.id   AF-A0A3N7ZXQ4-F1
#
_cell.length_a   1.000
_cell.length_b   1.000
_cell.length_c   1.000
_cell.angle_alpha   90.00
_cell.angle_beta   90.00
_cell.angle_gamma   90.00
#
_symmetry.space_group_name_H-M   'P 1'
#
loop_
_entity.id
_entity.type
_entity.pdbx_description
1 polymer ?
#
loop_
_entity_poly.entity_id
_entity_poly.type
_entity_poly.pdbx_seq_one_letter_code
_entity_poly.pdbx_strand_id
1 'polypeptide(L)'
;MIVSAGTVQNILLCMPVTSDQSSAVDQQVCPPSGNQYFHLQSQSAYVLSPASGVYLDGLTEPFDYAAAAGFFALAFTTVVAVWMVSATAGSLLDFIRRA
;
A
#
# COMPACT_ATOMS: atom_id res chain seq x y z
N MET A 1 -3.58 -17.06 6.85
CA MET A 1 -4.98 -16.68 6.61
C MET A 1 -4.99 -15.70 5.45
N ILE A 2 -5.66 -16.04 4.34
CA ILE A 2 -5.79 -15.15 3.20
C ILE A 2 -7.05 -14.34 3.46
N VAL A 3 -6.91 -13.06 3.82
CA VAL A 3 -8.06 -12.19 4.04
C VAL A 3 -8.57 -11.79 2.65
N SER A 4 -9.81 -12.16 2.33
CA SER A 4 -10.47 -11.70 1.10
C SER A 4 -10.65 -10.18 1.22
N ALA A 5 -9.76 -9.42 0.57
CA ALA A 5 -9.67 -7.96 0.72
C ALA A 5 -10.79 -7.19 -0.01
N GLY A 6 -11.63 -7.90 -0.76
CA GLY A 6 -12.74 -7.30 -1.49
C GLY A 6 -13.37 -8.27 -2.47
N THR A 7 -14.51 -7.88 -3.02
CA THR A 7 -15.20 -8.60 -4.09
C THR A 7 -15.12 -7.78 -5.37
N VAL A 8 -14.91 -8.43 -6.50
CA VAL A 8 -15.07 -7.79 -7.81
C VAL A 8 -16.57 -7.61 -8.04
N GLN A 9 -17.02 -6.36 -8.17
CA GLN A 9 -18.39 -6.05 -8.53
C GLN A 9 -18.41 -5.34 -9.88
N ASN A 10 -19.36 -5.72 -10.72
CA ASN A 10 -19.70 -4.94 -11.90
C ASN A 10 -20.55 -3.76 -11.46
N ILE A 11 -19.97 -2.57 -11.57
CA ILE A 11 -20.68 -1.31 -11.38
C ILE A 11 -21.02 -0.72 -12.75
N LEU A 12 -22.16 -0.05 -12.82
CA LEU A 12 -22.53 0.73 -14.00
C LEU A 12 -22.17 2.19 -13.72
N LEU A 13 -21.38 2.78 -14.61
CA LEU A 13 -20.99 4.18 -14.55
C LEU A 13 -21.73 4.96 -15.65
N CYS A 14 -22.25 6.13 -15.29
CA CYS A 14 -22.85 7.07 -16.24
C CYS A 14 -21.74 7.96 -16.81
N MET A 15 -21.34 7.76 -18.06
CA MET A 15 -20.34 8.62 -18.72
C MET A 15 -21.00 9.65 -19.63
N PRO A 16 -20.54 10.92 -19.63
CA PRO A 16 -21.12 11.96 -20.47
C PRO A 16 -20.76 11.72 -21.95
N VAL A 17 -21.76 11.77 -22.83
CA VAL A 17 -21.62 11.66 -24.28
C VAL A 17 -22.22 12.89 -24.97
N THR A 18 -21.59 13.32 -26.07
CA THR A 18 -21.91 14.57 -26.77
C THR A 18 -22.89 14.44 -27.93
N SER A 19 -23.52 13.27 -28.14
CA SER A 19 -24.48 13.09 -29.23
C SER A 19 -25.47 11.97 -28.96
N ASP A 20 -26.60 12.01 -29.69
CA ASP A 20 -27.87 11.26 -29.61
C ASP A 20 -27.79 9.71 -29.61
N GLN A 21 -26.68 9.12 -29.19
CA GLN A 21 -26.47 7.68 -29.03
C GLN A 21 -26.86 7.15 -27.64
N SER A 22 -27.74 7.86 -26.91
CA SER A 22 -28.28 7.34 -25.65
C SER A 22 -29.52 6.49 -25.94
N SER A 23 -29.47 5.20 -25.60
CA SER A 23 -30.64 4.33 -25.75
C SER A 23 -31.71 4.73 -24.72
N ALA A 24 -32.99 4.42 -24.96
CA ALA A 24 -34.07 4.72 -24.01
C ALA A 24 -33.81 4.11 -22.60
N VAL A 25 -33.06 3.00 -22.55
CA VAL A 25 -32.60 2.35 -21.32
C VAL A 25 -31.55 3.18 -20.59
N ASP A 26 -30.61 3.82 -21.31
CA ASP A 26 -29.58 4.67 -20.71
C ASP A 26 -30.17 5.90 -20.03
N GLN A 27 -31.16 6.54 -20.66
CA GLN A 27 -31.86 7.72 -20.11
C GLN A 27 -32.71 7.38 -18.87
N GLN A 28 -33.15 6.13 -18.74
CA GLN A 28 -33.97 5.68 -17.62
C GLN A 28 -33.13 5.30 -16.39
N VAL A 29 -31.88 4.85 -16.60
CA VAL A 29 -30.95 4.49 -15.52
C VAL A 29 -30.07 5.68 -15.11
N CYS A 30 -29.62 6.50 -16.07
CA CYS A 30 -28.85 7.72 -15.85
C CYS A 30 -29.68 8.93 -16.31
N PRO A 31 -30.45 9.58 -15.41
CA PRO A 31 -31.29 10.70 -15.80
C PRO A 31 -30.44 11.85 -16.37
N PRO A 32 -30.84 12.45 -17.50
CA PRO A 32 -30.11 13.57 -18.08
C PRO A 32 -30.17 14.80 -17.18
N SER A 33 -29.03 15.47 -17.01
CA SER A 33 -28.92 16.73 -16.25
C SER A 33 -28.54 17.87 -17.20
N GLY A 34 -29.53 18.63 -17.65
CA GLY A 34 -29.34 19.71 -18.64
C GLY A 34 -29.14 19.19 -20.07
N ASN A 35 -28.19 19.75 -20.82
CA ASN A 35 -27.88 19.36 -22.21
C ASN A 35 -26.86 18.19 -22.31
N GLN A 36 -26.64 17.44 -21.24
CA GLN A 36 -25.67 16.35 -21.19
C GLN A 36 -26.41 15.01 -21.18
N TYR A 37 -26.12 14.18 -22.18
CA TYR A 37 -26.57 12.81 -22.25
C TYR A 37 -25.54 11.90 -21.60
N PHE A 38 -26.00 10.85 -20.93
CA PHE A 38 -25.12 9.88 -20.29
C PHE A 38 -25.35 8.51 -20.93
N HIS A 39 -24.26 7.78 -21.17
CA HIS A 39 -24.28 6.40 -21.63
C HIS A 39 -23.85 5.49 -20.48
N LEU A 40 -24.50 4.32 -20.35
CA LEU A 40 -24.11 3.33 -19.35
C LEU A 40 -22.83 2.61 -19.78
N GLN A 41 -21.81 2.61 -18.93
CA GLN A 41 -20.62 1.78 -19.11
C GLN A 41 -20.47 0.80 -17.95
N SER A 42 -20.35 -0.49 -18.25
CA SER A 42 -20.09 -1.51 -17.24
C SER A 42 -18.59 -1.55 -16.89
N GLN A 43 -18.27 -0.95 -15.75
CA GLN A 43 -17.01 -0.98 -15.00
C GLN A 43 -16.83 -2.23 -14.12
N SER A 44 -15.81 -3.08 -14.28
CA SER A 44 -15.42 -3.96 -13.17
C SER A 44 -14.65 -3.15 -12.12
N ALA A 45 -15.20 -2.99 -10.92
CA ALA A 45 -14.55 -2.29 -9.82
C ALA A 45 -14.23 -3.24 -8.66
N TYR A 46 -13.12 -2.97 -7.99
CA TYR A 46 -12.73 -3.66 -6.78
C TYR A 46 -13.40 -2.95 -5.60
N VAL A 47 -14.42 -3.60 -5.02
CA VAL A 47 -15.07 -3.08 -3.82
C VAL A 47 -14.33 -3.63 -2.63
N LEU A 48 -13.59 -2.75 -1.96
CA LEU A 48 -12.78 -3.09 -0.81
C LEU A 48 -13.63 -2.99 0.46
N SER A 49 -13.51 -3.97 1.35
CA SER A 49 -14.21 -3.88 2.63
C SER A 49 -13.58 -2.76 3.48
N PRO A 50 -14.37 -1.90 4.15
CA PRO A 50 -13.82 -0.85 5.00
C PRO A 50 -12.99 -1.42 6.17
N ALA A 51 -13.27 -2.66 6.59
CA ALA A 51 -12.48 -3.37 7.60
C ALA A 51 -11.07 -3.76 7.12
N SER A 52 -10.86 -3.86 5.81
CA SER A 52 -9.55 -4.10 5.18
C SER A 52 -8.84 -2.81 4.75
N GLY A 53 -9.45 -1.63 4.92
CA GLY A 53 -8.85 -0.34 4.55
C GLY A 53 -7.50 -0.13 5.22
N VAL A 54 -7.41 -0.34 6.53
CA VAL A 54 -6.16 -0.18 7.31
C VAL A 54 -5.04 -1.11 6.84
N TYR A 55 -5.37 -2.33 6.43
CA TYR A 55 -4.38 -3.29 5.92
C TYR A 55 -3.85 -2.88 4.54
N LEU A 56 -4.72 -2.33 3.70
CA LEU A 56 -4.36 -1.92 2.34
C LEU A 56 -3.65 -0.57 2.33
N ASP A 57 -4.05 0.36 3.21
CA ASP A 57 -3.35 1.62 3.44
C ASP A 57 -1.89 1.38 3.87
N GLY A 58 -1.66 0.37 4.72
CA GLY A 58 -0.30 -0.04 5.10
C GLY A 58 0.50 -0.73 3.99
N LEU A 59 -0.15 -1.18 2.90
CA LEU A 59 0.51 -1.75 1.72
C LEU A 59 0.75 -0.70 0.63
N THR A 60 -0.08 0.34 0.56
CA THR A 60 0.08 1.47 -0.37
C THR A 60 1.05 2.53 0.14
N GLU A 61 1.41 2.49 1.43
CA GLU A 61 2.42 3.38 1.96
C GLU A 61 3.80 3.08 1.33
N PRO A 62 4.44 4.08 0.70
CA PRO A 62 5.74 3.87 0.06
C PRO A 62 6.77 3.51 1.13
N PHE A 63 7.47 2.40 0.92
CA PHE A 63 8.52 1.97 1.84
C PHE A 63 9.66 2.99 1.87
N ASP A 64 9.90 3.62 3.03
CA ASP A 64 10.97 4.58 3.21
C ASP A 64 12.32 3.85 3.39
N TYR A 65 13.03 3.69 2.28
CA TYR A 65 14.37 3.10 2.26
C TYR A 65 15.39 3.89 3.07
N ALA A 66 15.23 5.20 3.23
CA ALA A 66 16.17 6.02 4.00
C ALA A 66 16.02 5.75 5.50
N ALA A 67 14.77 5.73 6.00
CA ALA A 67 14.48 5.34 7.37
C ALA A 67 14.91 3.89 7.64
N ALA A 68 14.55 2.96 6.75
CA ALA A 68 14.92 1.54 6.88
C ALA A 68 16.44 1.33 6.91
N ALA A 69 17.18 2.02 6.03
CA ALA A 69 18.64 1.98 6.03
C ALA A 69 19.24 2.54 7.32
N GLY A 70 18.67 3.61 7.86
CA GLY A 70 19.08 4.19 9.15
C GLY A 70 18.92 3.21 10.31
N PHE A 71 17.75 2.57 10.43
CA PHE A 71 17.50 1.57 11.47
C PHE A 71 18.41 0.35 11.32
N PHE A 72 18.60 -0.14 10.09
CA PHE A 72 19.51 -1.25 9.82
C PHE A 72 20.96 -0.92 10.21
N ALA A 73 21.44 0.27 9.82
CA ALA A 73 22.79 0.71 10.13
C ALA A 73 23.01 0.87 11.65
N LEU A 74 22.02 1.39 12.37
CA LEU A 74 22.08 1.53 13.83
C LEU A 74 22.13 0.15 14.49
N ALA A 75 21.25 -0.77 14.11
CA ALA A 75 21.26 -2.14 14.62
C ALA A 75 22.59 -2.84 14.33
N PHE A 76 23.12 -2.72 13.12
CA PHE A 76 24.40 -3.31 12.76
C PHE A 76 25.57 -2.74 13.58
N THR A 77 25.65 -1.41 13.70
CA THR A 77 26.74 -0.75 14.44
C THR A 77 26.72 -1.08 15.92
N THR A 78 25.55 -1.20 16.54
CA THR A 78 25.44 -1.61 17.95
C THR A 78 25.97 -3.02 18.18
N VAL A 79 25.64 -3.99 17.32
CA VAL A 79 26.15 -5.37 17.41
C VAL A 79 27.68 -5.38 17.24
N VAL A 80 28.21 -4.67 16.24
CA VAL A 80 29.66 -4.59 16.00
C VAL A 80 30.38 -3.91 17.15
N ALA A 81 29.80 -2.85 17.74
CA ALA A 81 30.38 -2.14 18.87
C ALA A 81 30.49 -3.05 20.10
N VAL A 82 29.42 -3.78 20.44
CA VAL A 82 29.44 -4.75 21.55
C VAL A 82 30.47 -5.85 21.30
N TRP A 83 30.58 -6.35 20.07
CA TRP A 83 31.59 -7.35 19.71
C TRP A 83 33.01 -6.80 19.88
N MET A 84 33.28 -5.58 19.39
CA MET A 84 34.59 -4.93 19.55
C MET A 84 34.96 -4.73 21.02
N VAL A 85 34.03 -4.26 21.86
CA VAL A 85 34.27 -4.07 23.30
C VAL A 85 34.56 -5.41 24.00
N SER A 86 33.83 -6.45 23.63
CA SER A 86 34.04 -7.80 24.18
C SER A 86 35.41 -8.36 23.77
N ALA A 87 35.80 -8.15 22.50
CA ALA A 87 37.07 -8.59 21.96
C ALA A 87 38.25 -7.84 22.60
N THR A 88 38.14 -6.53 22.80
CA THR A 88 39.19 -5.73 23.46
C THR A 88 39.33 -6.05 24.94
N ALA A 89 38.22 -6.27 25.65
CA ALA A 89 38.28 -6.73 27.05
C ALA A 89 38.96 -8.10 27.15
N GLY A 90 38.63 -9.03 26.25
CA GLY A 90 39.26 -10.35 26.19
C GLY A 90 40.76 -10.27 25.88
N SER A 91 41.18 -9.43 24.93
CA SER A 91 42.60 -9.28 24.58
C SER A 91 43.41 -8.63 25.69
N LEU A 92 42.83 -7.66 26.42
CA LEU A 92 43.49 -7.01 27.55
C LEU A 92 43.72 -7.99 28.70
N LEU A 93 42.74 -8.86 29.00
CA LEU A 93 42.88 -9.90 30.01
C LEU A 93 43.95 -10.93 29.63
N ASP A 94 44.03 -11.34 28.36
CA ASP A 94 45.07 -12.27 27.90
C ASP A 94 46.47 -11.63 27.95
N PHE A 95 46.58 -10.32 27.69
CA PHE A 95 47.83 -9.58 27.85
C PHE A 95 48.29 -9.55 29.32
N ILE A 96 47.40 -9.22 30.26
CA ILE A 96 47.71 -9.21 31.70
C ILE A 96 48.12 -10.60 32.18
N ARG A 97 47.46 -11.66 31.68
CA ARG A 97 47.78 -13.04 32.08
C ARG A 97 49.17 -13.49 31.62
N ARG A 98 49.68 -12.92 30.52
CA ARG A 98 50.96 -13.30 29.91
C ARG A 98 52.13 -12.42 30.32
N ALA A 99 51.87 -11.22 30.86
CA ALA A 99 52.87 -10.32 31.43
C ALA A 99 53.29 -10.77 32.85
#